data_AF-A0A3D8HXH9-F1
#
_entry.id   AF-A0A3D8HXH9-F1
#
_cell.length_a   1.000
_cell.length_b   1.000
_cell.length_c   1.000
_cell.angle_alpha   90.00
_cell.angle_beta   90.00
_cell.angle_gamma   90.00
#
_symmetry.space_group_name_H-M   'P 1'
#
loop_
_entity.id
_entity.type
_entity.pdbx_description
1 polymer ?
#
loop_
_entity_poly.entity_id
_entity_poly.type
_entity_poly.pdbx_seq_one_letter_code
_entity_poly.pdbx_strand_id
1 'polypeptide(L)'
;MKLFYIILLALFFASCASPYTQEELNSEFKLDDFKNSYDLRDEKTDSLFDIFNDDELKKLIDMALLKNSDIFIYDSRLKIAESQLKIAISNLMPSVNGNIGYRFNGDSSIDTSLMASWELDLFGKYTNAKNAYEEQLNIANENLEFFKISLVSDIALAYFNLKIFAK
;
A
#
# COMPACT_ATOMS: atom_id res chain seq x y z
N MET A 1 11.46 26.55 -47.29
CA MET A 1 11.99 26.77 -45.91
C MET A 1 10.91 27.13 -44.91
N LYS A 2 10.07 28.16 -45.10
CA LYS A 2 8.98 28.52 -44.15
C LYS A 2 7.98 27.38 -43.85
N LEU A 3 7.60 26.60 -44.86
CA LEU A 3 6.69 25.45 -44.69
C LEU A 3 7.29 24.33 -43.83
N PHE A 4 8.61 24.13 -43.92
CA PHE A 4 9.32 23.11 -43.13
C PHE A 4 9.33 23.47 -41.64
N TYR A 5 9.52 24.74 -41.28
CA TYR A 5 9.45 25.20 -39.90
C TYR A 5 8.04 25.10 -39.30
N ILE A 6 6.99 25.30 -40.10
CA ILE A 6 5.59 25.15 -39.64
C ILE A 6 5.28 23.68 -39.35
N ILE A 7 5.75 22.77 -40.19
CA ILE A 7 5.59 21.32 -40.00
C ILE A 7 6.38 20.85 -38.76
N LEU A 8 7.61 21.33 -38.58
CA LEU A 8 8.45 21.01 -37.42
C LEU A 8 7.82 21.51 -36.10
N LEU A 9 7.23 22.71 -36.11
CA LEU A 9 6.52 23.28 -34.97
C LEU A 9 5.24 22.49 -34.64
N ALA A 10 4.46 22.08 -35.65
CA ALA A 10 3.25 21.28 -35.47
C ALA A 10 3.55 19.87 -34.91
N LEU A 11 4.65 19.24 -35.35
CA LEU A 11 5.14 17.97 -34.80
C LEU A 11 5.57 18.10 -33.33
N PHE A 12 6.11 19.26 -32.93
CA PHE A 12 6.45 19.53 -31.54
C PHE A 12 5.22 19.57 -30.62
N PHE A 13 4.09 20.08 -31.12
CA PHE A 13 2.83 20.11 -30.37
C PHE A 13 2.05 18.79 -30.39
N ALA A 14 2.26 17.96 -31.42
CA ALA A 14 1.62 16.64 -31.53
C ALA A 14 2.33 15.53 -30.71
N SER A 15 3.53 15.78 -30.21
CA SER A 15 4.33 14.82 -29.42
C SER A 15 4.11 14.95 -27.91
N CYS A 16 3.04 15.62 -27.47
CA CYS A 16 2.72 15.72 -26.04
C CYS A 16 2.17 14.36 -25.56
N ALA A 17 2.78 13.83 -24.51
CA ALA A 17 2.45 12.56 -23.89
C ALA A 17 0.94 12.42 -23.68
N SER A 18 0.35 11.36 -24.24
CA SER A 18 -1.03 10.98 -23.92
C SER A 18 -1.14 10.87 -22.40
N PRO A 19 -2.16 11.50 -21.76
CA PRO A 19 -2.43 11.21 -20.36
C PRO A 19 -2.61 9.71 -20.23
N TYR A 20 -1.87 9.11 -19.29
CA TYR A 20 -2.07 7.72 -18.93
C TYR A 20 -3.47 7.62 -18.34
N THR A 21 -4.41 7.12 -19.13
CA THR A 21 -5.70 6.67 -18.63
C THR A 21 -5.43 5.38 -17.87
N GLN A 22 -5.50 5.44 -16.54
CA GLN A 22 -5.72 4.22 -15.78
C GLN A 22 -7.02 3.62 -16.31
N GLU A 23 -6.91 2.46 -16.94
CA GLU A 23 -8.07 1.59 -17.09
C GLU A 23 -8.44 1.23 -15.65
N GLU A 24 -9.54 1.80 -15.15
CA GLU A 24 -10.18 1.29 -13.94
C GLU A 24 -10.40 -0.19 -14.23
N LEU A 25 -9.55 -1.03 -13.67
CA LEU A 25 -9.77 -2.46 -13.66
C LEU A 25 -11.06 -2.59 -12.87
N ASN A 26 -12.20 -2.65 -13.56
CA ASN A 26 -13.49 -3.09 -13.05
C ASN A 26 -13.37 -4.60 -12.74
N SER A 27 -12.38 -4.97 -11.94
CA SER A 27 -12.41 -6.15 -11.14
C SER A 27 -12.62 -5.65 -9.71
N GLU A 28 -13.82 -5.13 -9.49
CA GLU A 28 -14.47 -5.38 -8.23
C GLU A 28 -14.61 -6.91 -8.17
N PHE A 29 -13.53 -7.61 -7.79
CA PHE A 29 -13.66 -8.93 -7.22
C PHE A 29 -14.40 -8.68 -5.92
N LYS A 30 -15.72 -8.59 -6.02
CA LYS A 30 -16.58 -8.41 -4.87
C LYS A 30 -16.33 -9.64 -4.03
N LEU A 31 -15.70 -9.45 -2.88
CA LEU A 31 -15.64 -10.49 -1.87
C LEU A 31 -17.07 -10.96 -1.53
N ASP A 32 -18.08 -10.12 -1.75
CA ASP A 32 -19.50 -10.47 -1.68
C ASP A 32 -19.95 -11.50 -2.74
N ASP A 33 -19.37 -11.50 -3.95
CA ASP A 33 -19.61 -12.54 -4.96
C ASP A 33 -18.97 -13.87 -4.56
N PHE A 34 -17.87 -13.85 -3.80
CA PHE A 34 -17.27 -15.05 -3.21
C PHE A 34 -18.02 -15.52 -1.95
N LYS A 35 -18.48 -14.58 -1.10
CA LYS A 35 -19.31 -14.83 0.10
C LYS A 35 -20.62 -15.52 -0.25
N ASN A 36 -21.20 -15.21 -1.41
CA ASN A 36 -22.44 -15.83 -1.87
C ASN A 36 -22.28 -17.27 -2.41
N SER A 37 -21.11 -17.89 -2.26
CA SER A 37 -20.90 -19.31 -2.63
C SER A 37 -20.71 -20.28 -1.44
N TYR A 38 -20.81 -19.81 -0.19
CA TYR A 38 -20.80 -20.70 0.98
C TYR A 38 -22.16 -20.76 1.66
N ASP A 39 -22.92 -21.83 1.38
CA ASP A 39 -23.95 -22.32 2.30
C ASP A 39 -23.37 -23.45 3.16
N LEU A 40 -23.18 -23.18 4.45
CA LEU A 40 -22.84 -24.20 5.46
C LEU A 40 -23.94 -24.33 6.55
N ARG A 41 -25.18 -23.94 6.20
CA ARG A 41 -26.44 -24.03 6.96
C ARG A 41 -26.73 -22.85 7.89
N ASP A 42 -27.26 -21.78 7.29
CA ASP A 42 -28.25 -20.86 7.89
C ASP A 42 -27.99 -20.32 9.30
N GLU A 43 -26.74 -19.96 9.61
CA GLU A 43 -26.44 -19.11 10.77
C GLU A 43 -25.45 -18.03 10.35
N LYS A 44 -25.90 -16.78 10.43
CA LYS A 44 -25.10 -15.59 10.11
C LYS A 44 -23.98 -15.48 11.14
N THR A 45 -22.81 -16.01 10.83
CA THR A 45 -21.63 -15.79 11.66
C THR A 45 -21.08 -14.39 11.36
N ASP A 46 -21.10 -13.50 12.35
CA ASP A 46 -20.54 -12.14 12.21
C ASP A 46 -19.00 -12.16 12.09
N SER A 47 -18.37 -13.31 12.37
CA SER A 47 -16.94 -13.56 12.29
C SER A 47 -16.65 -14.95 11.72
N LEU A 48 -15.66 -15.05 10.82
CA LEU A 48 -15.13 -16.32 10.31
C LEU A 48 -14.69 -17.26 11.46
N PHE A 49 -14.33 -16.69 12.60
CA PHE A 49 -13.80 -17.40 13.76
C PHE A 49 -14.89 -18.09 14.60
N ASP A 50 -16.15 -17.70 14.42
CA ASP A 50 -17.29 -18.29 15.13
C ASP A 50 -17.77 -19.60 14.51
N ILE A 51 -17.21 -19.99 13.37
CA ILE A 51 -17.54 -21.25 12.67
C ILE A 51 -17.14 -22.47 13.53
N PHE A 52 -16.15 -22.33 14.42
CA PHE A 52 -15.70 -23.42 15.27
C PHE A 52 -16.51 -23.49 16.56
N ASN A 53 -17.17 -24.62 16.82
CA ASN A 53 -17.94 -24.85 18.05
C ASN A 53 -17.11 -25.50 19.19
N ASP A 54 -15.85 -25.08 19.36
CA ASP A 54 -14.91 -25.61 20.36
C ASP A 54 -14.20 -24.46 21.12
N ASP A 55 -14.47 -24.34 22.42
CA ASP A 55 -13.95 -23.26 23.28
C ASP A 55 -12.44 -23.29 23.45
N GLU A 56 -11.80 -24.46 23.37
CA GLU A 56 -10.34 -24.58 23.49
C GLU A 56 -9.66 -24.04 22.22
N LEU A 57 -10.21 -24.39 21.05
CA LEU A 57 -9.73 -23.88 19.77
C LEU A 57 -9.89 -22.35 19.67
N LYS A 58 -11.03 -21.80 20.10
CA LYS A 58 -11.25 -20.35 20.11
C LYS A 58 -10.18 -19.61 20.93
N LYS A 59 -9.85 -20.11 22.13
CA LYS A 59 -8.79 -19.52 22.98
C LYS A 59 -7.42 -19.54 22.32
N LEU A 60 -7.09 -20.59 21.58
CA LEU A 60 -5.83 -20.69 20.84
C LEU A 60 -5.77 -19.69 19.69
N ILE A 61 -6.87 -19.55 18.94
CA ILE A 61 -7.00 -18.56 17.87
C ILE A 61 -6.84 -17.14 18.41
N ASP A 62 -7.56 -16.79 19.48
CA ASP A 62 -7.46 -15.46 20.12
C ASP A 62 -6.04 -15.16 20.58
N MET A 63 -5.38 -16.15 21.20
CA MET A 63 -3.99 -16.00 21.64
C MET A 63 -3.04 -15.78 20.46
N ALA A 64 -3.24 -16.49 19.36
CA ALA A 64 -2.42 -16.33 18.17
C ALA A 64 -2.65 -14.97 17.51
N LEU A 65 -3.89 -14.53 17.36
CA LEU A 65 -4.21 -13.21 16.78
C LEU A 65 -3.62 -12.06 17.62
N LEU A 66 -3.50 -12.23 18.94
CA LEU A 66 -2.93 -11.22 19.82
C LEU A 66 -1.40 -11.27 19.96
N LYS A 67 -0.78 -12.45 19.83
CA LYS A 67 0.63 -12.65 20.19
C LYS A 67 1.54 -13.15 19.07
N ASN A 68 1.00 -13.43 17.88
CA ASN A 68 1.80 -13.95 16.78
C ASN A 68 2.76 -12.86 16.24
N SER A 69 4.05 -13.22 16.12
CA SER A 69 5.12 -12.33 15.64
C SER A 69 4.93 -11.88 14.19
N ASP A 70 4.35 -12.73 13.36
CA ASP A 70 4.15 -12.44 11.94
C ASP A 70 3.07 -11.38 11.74
N ILE A 71 2.05 -11.31 12.60
CA ILE A 71 1.08 -10.21 12.59
C ILE A 71 1.79 -8.85 12.77
N PHE A 72 2.79 -8.77 13.66
CA PHE A 72 3.59 -7.55 13.80
C PHE A 72 4.42 -7.22 12.55
N ILE A 73 4.87 -8.24 11.80
CA ILE A 73 5.55 -8.03 10.52
C ILE A 73 4.58 -7.43 9.50
N TYR A 74 3.35 -7.93 9.41
CA TYR A 74 2.34 -7.37 8.51
C TYR A 74 1.92 -5.95 8.91
N ASP A 75 1.75 -5.65 10.19
CA ASP A 75 1.51 -4.28 10.68
C ASP A 75 2.68 -3.33 10.34
N SER A 76 3.91 -3.81 10.44
CA SER A 76 5.09 -3.03 10.02
C SER A 76 5.10 -2.75 8.52
N ARG A 77 4.68 -3.71 7.69
CA ARG A 77 4.52 -3.51 6.24
C ARG A 77 3.45 -2.48 5.92
N LEU A 78 2.34 -2.47 6.65
CA LEU A 78 1.30 -1.46 6.53
C LEU A 78 1.86 -0.05 6.79
N LYS A 79 2.60 0.13 7.90
CA LYS A 79 3.26 1.41 8.24
C LYS A 79 4.29 1.86 7.20
N ILE A 80 5.01 0.92 6.59
CA ILE A 80 5.93 1.21 5.49
C ILE A 80 5.13 1.74 4.28
N ALA A 81 4.02 1.10 3.92
CA ALA A 81 3.17 1.54 2.81
C ALA A 81 2.56 2.94 3.07
N GLU A 82 2.09 3.21 4.29
CA GLU A 82 1.61 4.54 4.70
C GLU A 82 2.71 5.61 4.54
N SER A 83 3.94 5.29 4.96
CA SER A 83 5.08 6.18 4.85
C SER A 83 5.46 6.45 3.39
N GLN A 84 5.36 5.43 2.53
CA GLN A 84 5.59 5.59 1.09
C GLN A 84 4.55 6.48 0.43
N LEU A 85 3.26 6.31 0.77
CA LEU A 85 2.19 7.21 0.33
C LEU A 85 2.48 8.65 0.79
N LYS A 86 2.91 8.84 2.03
CA LYS A 86 3.27 10.17 2.55
C LYS A 86 4.44 10.80 1.79
N ILE A 87 5.47 10.02 1.43
CA ILE A 87 6.58 10.49 0.59
C ILE A 87 6.06 10.87 -0.81
N ALA A 88 5.17 10.08 -1.40
CA ALA A 88 4.57 10.38 -2.69
C ALA A 88 3.75 11.68 -2.67
N ILE A 89 2.96 11.90 -1.62
CA ILE A 89 2.24 13.16 -1.40
C ILE A 89 3.22 14.33 -1.22
N SER A 90 4.35 14.13 -0.52
CA SER A 90 5.36 15.17 -0.34
C SER A 90 5.95 15.67 -1.66
N ASN A 91 6.00 14.84 -2.70
CA ASN A 91 6.51 15.24 -4.02
C ASN A 91 5.58 16.24 -4.75
N LEU A 92 4.31 16.33 -4.34
CA LEU A 92 3.36 17.32 -4.87
C LEU A 92 3.53 18.70 -4.21
N MET A 93 4.31 18.78 -3.14
CA MET A 93 4.52 20.00 -2.35
C MET A 93 5.88 20.63 -2.68
N PRO A 94 6.06 21.95 -2.47
CA PRO A 94 7.37 22.57 -2.53
C PRO A 94 8.33 21.93 -1.52
N SER A 95 9.52 21.54 -1.97
CA SER A 95 10.60 21.13 -1.08
C SER A 95 11.35 22.37 -0.59
N VAL A 96 11.66 22.39 0.71
CA VAL A 96 12.43 23.46 1.34
C VAL A 96 13.68 22.85 1.95
N ASN A 97 14.84 23.34 1.57
CA ASN A 97 16.13 22.89 2.08
C ASN A 97 16.93 24.06 2.63
N GLY A 98 17.55 23.86 3.78
CA GLY A 98 18.48 24.80 4.38
C GLY A 98 19.87 24.19 4.46
N ASN A 99 20.89 24.98 4.16
CA ASN A 99 22.28 24.58 4.32
C ASN A 99 23.02 25.61 5.17
N ILE A 100 23.79 25.11 6.14
CA ILE A 100 24.74 25.88 6.92
C ILE A 100 26.08 25.19 6.76
N GLY A 101 27.05 25.89 6.22
CA GLY A 101 28.41 25.41 5.99
C GLY A 101 29.42 26.32 6.68
N TYR A 102 30.49 25.73 7.20
CA TYR A 102 31.66 26.47 7.67
C TYR A 102 32.87 26.04 6.84
N ARG A 103 33.62 27.01 6.35
CA ARG A 103 34.83 26.78 5.56
C ARG A 103 35.99 27.49 6.23
N PHE A 104 37.10 26.77 6.38
CA PHE A 104 38.36 27.34 6.86
C PHE A 104 39.47 27.02 5.87
N ASN A 105 40.01 28.03 5.21
CA ASN A 105 41.13 27.89 4.28
C ASN A 105 42.01 29.14 4.32
N GLY A 106 42.72 29.33 5.44
CA GLY A 106 43.45 30.57 5.75
C GLY A 106 42.56 31.63 6.41
N ASP A 107 41.36 31.83 5.87
CA ASP A 107 40.27 32.62 6.47
C ASP A 107 39.07 31.73 6.83
N SER A 108 38.26 32.17 7.81
CA SER A 108 37.02 31.52 8.21
C SER A 108 35.80 32.16 7.54
N SER A 109 34.99 31.38 6.83
CA SER A 109 33.70 31.81 6.29
C SER A 109 32.55 30.91 6.76
N ILE A 110 31.40 31.53 7.04
CA ILE A 110 30.14 30.83 7.34
C ILE A 110 29.20 31.09 6.16
N ASP A 111 28.78 30.02 5.51
CA ASP A 111 27.81 30.03 4.42
C ASP A 111 26.45 29.59 4.96
N THR A 112 25.40 30.38 4.73
CA THR A 112 24.02 30.02 5.06
C THR A 112 23.15 30.20 3.84
N SER A 113 22.33 29.21 3.50
CA SER A 113 21.39 29.30 2.40
C SER A 113 20.07 28.60 2.72
N LEU A 114 18.99 29.17 2.19
CA LEU A 114 17.65 28.59 2.20
C LEU A 114 17.20 28.54 0.74
N MET A 115 16.75 27.37 0.29
CA MET A 115 16.29 27.14 -1.07
C MET A 115 14.94 26.43 -1.04
N ALA A 116 14.00 26.91 -1.85
CA ALA A 116 12.73 26.25 -2.08
C ALA A 116 12.63 25.89 -3.57
N SER A 117 12.19 24.68 -3.86
CA SER A 117 11.96 24.21 -5.23
C SER A 117 10.63 23.49 -5.33
N TRP A 118 9.90 23.71 -6.43
CA TRP A 118 8.62 23.05 -6.68
C TRP A 118 8.52 22.68 -8.16
N GLU A 119 8.12 21.44 -8.44
CA GLU A 119 7.82 20.95 -9.78
C GLU A 119 6.30 20.90 -9.94
N LEU A 120 5.76 21.67 -10.86
CA LEU A 120 4.33 21.67 -11.17
C LEU A 120 3.95 20.38 -11.89
N ASP A 121 2.95 19.65 -11.36
CA ASP A 121 2.47 18.40 -11.97
C ASP A 121 1.48 18.66 -13.11
N LEU A 122 2.00 19.04 -14.29
CA LEU A 122 1.17 19.33 -15.47
C LEU A 122 0.66 18.07 -16.19
N PHE A 123 1.38 16.96 -16.05
CA PHE A 123 1.14 15.72 -16.80
C PHE A 123 0.70 14.54 -15.91
N GLY A 124 0.48 14.77 -14.62
CA GLY A 124 0.02 13.75 -13.67
C GLY A 124 1.11 12.76 -13.24
N LYS A 125 2.40 13.06 -13.44
CA LYS A 125 3.52 12.19 -13.04
C LYS A 125 3.46 11.88 -11.54
N TYR A 126 3.30 12.92 -10.72
CA TYR A 126 3.28 12.77 -9.26
C TYR A 126 1.92 12.31 -8.75
N THR A 127 0.84 12.77 -9.38
CA THR A 127 -0.52 12.33 -9.08
C THR A 127 -0.70 10.83 -9.31
N ASN A 128 -0.23 10.31 -10.46
CA ASN A 128 -0.28 8.88 -10.76
C ASN A 128 0.60 8.06 -9.82
N ALA A 129 1.80 8.58 -9.47
CA ALA A 129 2.64 7.94 -8.47
C ALA A 129 1.96 7.88 -7.09
N LYS A 130 1.32 8.98 -6.65
CA LYS A 130 0.56 9.03 -5.40
C LYS A 130 -0.58 8.00 -5.39
N ASN A 131 -1.36 7.92 -6.47
CA ASN A 131 -2.42 6.92 -6.61
C ASN A 131 -1.87 5.48 -6.55
N ALA A 132 -0.72 5.22 -7.19
CA ALA A 132 -0.10 3.89 -7.14
C ALA A 132 0.31 3.48 -5.71
N TYR A 133 0.81 4.42 -4.89
CA TYR A 133 1.13 4.15 -3.49
C TYR A 133 -0.10 4.03 -2.59
N GLU A 134 -1.20 4.70 -2.96
CA GLU A 134 -2.49 4.55 -2.29
C GLU A 134 -3.02 3.12 -2.46
N GLU A 135 -2.93 2.55 -3.67
CA GLU A 135 -3.27 1.15 -3.88
C GLU A 135 -2.32 0.18 -3.20
N GLN A 136 -1.03 0.49 -3.11
CA GLN A 136 -0.08 -0.34 -2.34
C GLN A 136 -0.44 -0.39 -0.85
N LEU A 137 -0.96 0.71 -0.29
CA LEU A 137 -1.47 0.74 1.08
C LEU A 137 -2.71 -0.15 1.23
N ASN A 138 -3.66 -0.08 0.28
CA ASN A 138 -4.84 -0.94 0.25
C ASN A 138 -4.43 -2.43 0.19
N ILE A 139 -3.53 -2.79 -0.72
CA ILE A 139 -2.98 -4.15 -0.85
C ILE A 139 -2.28 -4.61 0.43
N ALA A 140 -1.53 -3.72 1.10
CA ALA A 140 -0.88 -4.06 2.36
C ALA A 140 -1.90 -4.38 3.47
N ASN A 141 -3.01 -3.64 3.53
CA ASN A 141 -4.11 -3.90 4.45
C ASN A 141 -4.82 -5.23 4.15
N GLU A 142 -5.13 -5.49 2.88
CA GLU A 142 -5.72 -6.76 2.44
C GLU A 142 -4.82 -7.97 2.75
N ASN A 143 -3.52 -7.82 2.55
CA ASN A 143 -2.55 -8.86 2.90
C ASN A 143 -2.54 -9.20 4.40
N LEU A 144 -2.74 -8.21 5.27
CA LEU A 144 -2.85 -8.43 6.71
C LEU A 144 -4.13 -9.23 7.04
N GLU A 145 -5.26 -8.86 6.46
CA GLU A 145 -6.53 -9.59 6.67
C GLU A 145 -6.46 -11.01 6.11
N PHE A 146 -5.90 -11.19 4.92
CA PHE A 146 -5.65 -12.50 4.33
C PHE A 146 -4.73 -13.36 5.22
N PHE A 147 -3.67 -12.77 5.76
CA PHE A 147 -2.77 -13.48 6.66
C PHE A 147 -3.47 -13.96 7.93
N LYS A 148 -4.35 -13.15 8.54
CA LYS A 148 -5.14 -13.57 9.70
C LYS A 148 -6.01 -14.78 9.37
N ILE A 149 -6.67 -14.79 8.21
CA ILE A 149 -7.49 -15.92 7.75
C ILE A 149 -6.62 -17.18 7.60
N SER A 150 -5.47 -17.06 6.93
CA SER A 150 -4.53 -18.18 6.76
C SER A 150 -4.04 -18.73 8.10
N LEU A 151 -3.65 -17.83 9.02
CA LEU A 151 -3.17 -18.20 10.34
C LEU A 151 -4.22 -18.98 11.13
N VAL A 152 -5.48 -18.55 11.09
CA VAL A 152 -6.57 -19.29 11.74
C VAL A 152 -6.77 -20.66 11.11
N SER A 153 -6.74 -20.76 9.78
CA SER A 153 -6.83 -22.05 9.08
C SER A 153 -5.74 -23.01 9.52
N ASP A 154 -4.49 -22.55 9.60
CA ASP A 154 -3.34 -23.37 10.01
C ASP A 154 -3.48 -23.86 11.45
N ILE A 155 -3.93 -23.00 12.36
CA ILE A 155 -4.17 -23.36 13.77
C ILE A 155 -5.29 -24.40 13.88
N ALA A 156 -6.40 -24.21 13.17
CA ALA A 156 -7.51 -25.16 13.18
C ALA A 156 -7.08 -26.53 12.65
N LEU A 157 -6.36 -26.57 11.53
CA LEU A 157 -5.82 -27.81 10.97
C LEU A 157 -4.86 -28.51 11.94
N ALA A 158 -3.93 -27.77 12.53
CA ALA A 158 -2.99 -28.31 13.52
C ALA A 158 -3.71 -28.87 14.76
N TYR A 159 -4.70 -28.14 15.28
CA TYR A 159 -5.50 -28.55 16.44
C TYR A 159 -6.27 -29.85 16.17
N PHE A 160 -7.02 -29.92 15.06
CA PHE A 160 -7.78 -31.13 14.74
C PHE A 160 -6.89 -32.33 14.42
N ASN A 161 -5.75 -32.12 13.76
CA ASN A 161 -4.77 -33.18 13.55
C ASN A 161 -4.29 -33.74 14.89
N LEU A 162 -3.90 -32.88 15.84
CA LEU A 162 -3.45 -33.32 17.16
C LEU A 162 -4.57 -34.08 17.89
N LYS A 163 -5.81 -33.58 17.87
CA LYS A 163 -6.96 -34.22 18.52
C LYS A 163 -7.29 -35.60 17.94
N ILE A 164 -7.06 -35.79 16.64
CA ILE A 164 -7.21 -37.09 15.97
C ILE A 164 -6.10 -38.06 16.39
N PHE A 165 -4.84 -37.61 16.43
CA PHE A 165 -3.70 -38.48 16.77
C PHE A 165 -3.54 -38.77 18.27
N ALA A 166 -4.10 -37.93 19.14
CA ALA A 166 -4.07 -38.11 20.59
C ALA A 166 -5.12 -39.10 21.12
N LYS A 167 -5.92 -39.70 20.23
CA LYS A 167 -6.94 -40.71 20.53
C LYS A 167 -6.45 -42.10 20.13
#